data_AF-A0A6H1ZSL8-F1
#
_entry.id   AF-A0A6H1ZSL8-F1
#
_cell.length_a   1.000
_cell.length_b   1.000
_cell.length_c   1.000
_cell.angle_alpha   90.00
_cell.angle_beta   90.00
_cell.angle_gamma   90.00
#
_symmetry.space_group_name_H-M   'P 1'
#
loop_
_entity.id
_entity.type
_entity.pdbx_description
1 polymer ?
#
loop_
_entity_poly.entity_id
_entity_poly.type
_entity_poly.pdbx_seq_one_letter_code
_entity_poly.pdbx_strand_id
1 'polypeptide(L)'
;TLSKWYVPFLKTPINKGIQMVERSPIGALRDPKQLADAEIQAKLLSGAVVTALGAIAAMTGQTTWAPPTDPKEKALYYAAGRKPFSVMLFDKWIPLWYLGPFALAFGIPMAIKHYTVDRKQALTGGAIDRISEIANGLSQFIGSQSSTQSIGALFSALSGDINFTFSQQTGFTVQQIIPATSLIRYINTIIDPVYRKPEGFVERIEANLPFLSQKLDARMTPLFEESRRETINYFLPYDIGTSKELYEGLLPLERYNIRQRYLEGRVNDITKRLRNNDLTPEESMKEIMKIMQAAPKSLGMLGEELNNK
;
A
#
# COMPACT_ATOMS: atom_id res chain seq x y z
N THR A 1 16.68 10.84 32.60
CA THR A 1 15.26 10.45 32.45
C THR A 1 15.10 9.56 31.23
N LEU A 2 14.31 8.49 31.34
CA LEU A 2 14.05 7.51 30.27
C LEU A 2 13.66 8.14 28.92
N SER A 3 13.17 9.39 28.92
CA SER A 3 12.86 10.17 27.72
C SER A 3 13.98 10.28 26.70
N LYS A 4 15.24 10.47 27.14
CA LYS A 4 16.36 10.60 26.20
C LYS A 4 16.61 9.31 25.39
N TRP A 5 16.18 8.15 25.88
CA TRP A 5 16.38 6.85 25.23
C TRP A 5 15.31 6.53 24.18
N TYR A 6 14.05 6.88 24.41
CA TYR A 6 12.97 6.60 23.44
C TYR A 6 12.71 7.76 22.47
N VAL A 7 13.08 8.99 22.80
CA VAL A 7 12.89 10.18 21.95
C VAL A 7 13.46 10.01 20.53
N PRO A 8 14.67 9.44 20.31
CA PRO A 8 15.17 9.21 18.95
C PRO A 8 14.27 8.30 18.10
N PHE A 9 13.71 7.23 18.69
CA PHE A 9 12.84 6.28 17.99
C PHE A 9 11.50 6.87 17.55
N LEU A 10 11.11 8.01 18.12
CA LEU A 10 9.92 8.76 17.75
C LEU A 10 10.25 9.94 16.82
N LYS A 11 11.30 10.70 17.13
CA LYS A 11 11.73 11.84 16.31
C LYS A 11 12.22 11.42 14.93
N THR A 12 12.91 10.28 14.80
CA THR A 12 13.47 9.87 13.51
C THR A 12 12.39 9.57 12.47
N PRO A 13 11.34 8.77 12.74
CA PRO A 13 10.23 8.59 11.81
C PRO A 13 9.49 9.90 11.49
N ILE A 14 9.26 10.76 12.49
CA ILE A 14 8.60 12.07 12.29
C ILE A 14 9.43 12.95 11.34
N ASN A 15 10.74 13.09 11.59
CA ASN A 15 11.63 13.89 10.76
C ASN A 15 11.71 13.35 9.33
N LYS A 16 11.71 12.02 9.14
CA LYS A 16 11.62 11.40 7.81
C LYS A 16 10.30 11.76 7.12
N GLY A 17 9.18 11.69 7.83
CA GLY A 17 7.87 12.09 7.29
C GLY A 17 7.82 13.56 6.88
N ILE A 18 8.36 14.46 7.71
CA ILE A 18 8.47 15.89 7.39
C ILE A 18 9.33 16.07 6.13
N GLN A 19 10.49 15.41 6.04
CA GLN A 19 11.36 15.49 4.87
C GLN A 19 10.69 14.98 3.58
N MET A 20 9.83 13.96 3.68
CA MET A 20 9.03 13.45 2.57
C MET A 20 8.01 14.48 2.09
N VAL A 21 7.35 15.20 3.01
CA VAL A 21 6.40 16.27 2.67
C VAL A 21 7.13 17.45 2.04
N GLU A 22 8.23 17.91 2.63
CA GLU A 22 9.04 19.04 2.13
C GLU A 22 9.56 18.85 0.71
N ARG A 23 9.86 17.60 0.32
CA ARG A 23 10.36 17.25 -1.02
C ARG A 23 9.27 16.72 -1.94
N SER A 24 8.00 16.90 -1.59
CA SER A 24 6.87 16.56 -2.46
C SER A 24 6.17 17.83 -2.95
N PRO A 25 5.36 17.75 -4.02
CA PRO A 25 4.54 18.88 -4.45
C PRO A 25 3.62 19.44 -3.35
N ILE A 26 3.24 18.63 -2.37
CA ILE A 26 2.41 19.04 -1.22
C ILE A 26 3.17 20.04 -0.32
N GLY A 27 4.51 19.96 -0.27
CA GLY A 27 5.33 20.88 0.50
C GLY A 27 5.19 22.34 0.09
N ALA A 28 4.96 22.60 -1.21
CA ALA A 28 4.72 23.95 -1.74
C ALA A 28 3.42 24.58 -1.23
N LEU A 29 2.44 23.78 -0.82
CA LEU A 29 1.16 24.24 -0.29
C LEU A 29 1.25 24.70 1.17
N ARG A 30 2.34 24.36 1.89
CA ARG A 30 2.44 24.58 3.33
C ARG A 30 2.79 26.03 3.69
N ASP A 31 3.73 26.63 2.98
CA ASP A 31 4.09 28.04 3.17
C ASP A 31 4.56 28.68 1.85
N PRO A 32 3.65 29.34 1.11
CA PRO A 32 3.97 29.99 -0.16
C PRO A 32 5.03 31.10 -0.03
N LYS A 33 5.20 31.70 1.15
CA LYS A 33 6.17 32.79 1.38
C LYS A 33 7.61 32.27 1.40
N GLN A 34 7.80 31.01 1.72
CA GLN A 34 9.10 30.36 1.76
C GLN A 34 9.60 29.90 0.37
N LEU A 35 8.78 30.06 -0.69
CA LEU A 35 9.15 29.72 -2.07
C LEU A 35 10.24 30.61 -2.67
N ALA A 36 10.56 31.74 -2.02
CA ALA A 36 11.69 32.60 -2.40
C ALA A 36 13.06 32.02 -1.95
N ASP A 37 13.07 31.03 -1.07
CA ASP A 37 14.29 30.39 -0.59
C ASP A 37 14.82 29.36 -1.61
N ALA A 38 16.09 29.52 -2.00
CA ALA A 38 16.76 28.64 -2.95
C ALA A 38 16.82 27.17 -2.48
N GLU A 39 16.95 26.92 -1.17
CA GLU A 39 16.94 25.56 -0.63
C GLU A 39 15.56 24.90 -0.83
N ILE A 40 14.49 25.66 -0.63
CA ILE A 40 13.12 25.17 -0.78
C ILE A 40 12.80 24.95 -2.25
N GLN A 41 13.24 25.85 -3.13
CA GLN A 41 13.14 25.64 -4.57
C GLN A 41 13.87 24.37 -5.03
N ALA A 42 15.09 24.10 -4.52
CA ALA A 42 15.83 22.89 -4.85
C ALA A 42 15.13 21.61 -4.36
N LYS A 43 14.58 21.63 -3.13
CA LYS A 43 13.77 20.52 -2.59
C LYS A 43 12.51 20.27 -3.43
N LEU A 44 11.83 21.33 -3.87
CA LEU A 44 10.64 21.23 -4.71
C LEU A 44 10.97 20.75 -6.12
N LEU A 45 12.05 21.25 -6.73
CA LEU A 45 12.49 20.84 -8.06
C LEU A 45 12.88 19.36 -8.07
N SER A 46 13.71 18.92 -7.13
CA SER A 46 14.07 17.51 -7.00
C SER A 46 12.84 16.63 -6.73
N GLY A 47 11.93 17.11 -5.88
CA GLY A 47 10.62 16.49 -5.65
C GLY A 47 9.79 16.34 -6.92
N ALA A 48 9.69 17.39 -7.73
CA ALA A 48 8.93 17.41 -8.97
C ALA A 48 9.50 16.42 -10.00
N VAL A 49 10.83 16.34 -10.13
CA VAL A 49 11.49 15.34 -11.00
C VAL A 49 11.13 13.92 -10.55
N VAL A 50 11.22 13.63 -9.25
CA VAL A 50 10.84 12.31 -8.71
C VAL A 50 9.35 12.04 -8.92
N THR A 51 8.48 13.02 -8.71
CA THR A 51 7.04 12.89 -8.98
C THR A 51 6.78 12.59 -10.45
N ALA A 52 7.49 13.23 -11.37
CA ALA A 52 7.38 12.93 -12.80
C ALA A 52 7.80 11.48 -13.11
N LEU A 53 8.90 11.00 -12.52
CA LEU A 53 9.31 9.60 -12.64
C LEU A 53 8.25 8.64 -12.07
N GLY A 54 7.66 8.97 -10.91
CA GLY A 54 6.57 8.21 -10.32
C GLY A 54 5.32 8.17 -11.20
N ALA A 55 5.01 9.26 -11.90
CA ALA A 55 3.91 9.33 -12.86
C ALA A 55 4.16 8.43 -14.07
N ILE A 56 5.36 8.48 -14.65
CA ILE A 56 5.75 7.60 -15.77
C ILE A 56 5.66 6.13 -15.35
N ALA A 57 6.21 5.77 -14.19
CA ALA A 57 6.13 4.41 -13.67
C ALA A 57 4.68 3.96 -13.40
N ALA A 58 3.84 4.87 -12.88
CA ALA A 58 2.43 4.57 -12.63
C ALA A 58 1.64 4.35 -13.93
N MET A 59 1.87 5.17 -14.95
CA MET A 59 1.22 5.07 -16.26
C MET A 59 1.63 3.81 -17.03
N THR A 60 2.88 3.37 -16.89
CA THR A 60 3.40 2.15 -17.52
C THR A 60 3.04 0.87 -16.75
N GLY A 61 2.24 0.96 -15.68
CA GLY A 61 1.83 -0.21 -14.90
C GLY A 61 2.93 -0.81 -14.02
N GLN A 62 4.10 -0.17 -13.94
CA GLN A 62 5.27 -0.61 -13.18
C GLN A 62 5.19 -0.25 -11.69
N THR A 63 3.99 -0.07 -11.14
CA THR A 63 3.81 0.34 -9.74
C THR A 63 2.70 -0.44 -9.06
N THR A 64 2.81 -0.53 -7.74
CA THR A 64 1.81 -1.12 -6.85
C THR A 64 1.57 -0.18 -5.68
N TRP A 65 0.31 -0.10 -5.25
CA TRP A 65 -0.08 0.65 -4.05
C TRP A 65 -0.45 -0.31 -2.92
N ALA A 66 -1.62 -0.17 -2.32
CA ALA A 66 -2.15 -1.10 -1.33
C ALA A 66 -2.44 -2.47 -1.96
N PRO A 67 -2.28 -3.57 -1.19
CA PRO A 67 -2.64 -4.90 -1.68
C PRO A 67 -4.15 -5.00 -1.93
N PRO A 68 -4.60 -5.84 -2.89
CA PRO A 68 -6.01 -6.06 -3.14
C PRO A 68 -6.77 -6.59 -1.91
N THR A 69 -8.05 -6.26 -1.82
CA THR A 69 -8.94 -6.76 -0.76
C THR A 69 -9.62 -8.08 -1.11
N ASP A 70 -9.83 -8.35 -2.40
CA ASP A 70 -10.38 -9.62 -2.86
C ASP A 70 -9.37 -10.77 -2.58
N PRO A 71 -9.78 -11.87 -1.93
CA PRO A 71 -8.86 -12.94 -1.56
C PRO A 71 -8.12 -13.57 -2.75
N LYS A 72 -8.79 -13.73 -3.89
CA LYS A 72 -8.21 -14.37 -5.08
C LYS A 72 -7.23 -13.44 -5.79
N GLU A 73 -7.60 -12.17 -5.96
CA GLU A 73 -6.68 -11.15 -6.50
C GLU A 73 -5.47 -10.97 -5.59
N LYS A 74 -5.68 -10.96 -4.26
CA LYS A 74 -4.62 -10.84 -3.27
C LYS A 74 -3.66 -12.02 -3.32
N ALA A 75 -4.17 -13.25 -3.50
CA ALA A 75 -3.34 -14.44 -3.64
C ALA A 75 -2.49 -14.38 -4.92
N LEU A 76 -3.08 -13.99 -6.05
CA LEU A 76 -2.36 -13.77 -7.31
C LEU A 76 -1.33 -12.64 -7.20
N TYR A 77 -1.67 -11.55 -6.51
CA TYR A 77 -0.80 -10.40 -6.30
C TYR A 77 0.50 -10.80 -5.60
N TYR A 78 0.40 -11.52 -4.48
CA TYR A 78 1.59 -11.99 -3.77
C TYR A 78 2.30 -13.12 -4.51
N ALA A 79 1.57 -13.99 -5.21
CA ALA A 79 2.18 -15.05 -6.02
C ALA A 79 2.99 -14.48 -7.19
N ALA A 80 2.55 -13.38 -7.79
CA ALA A 80 3.29 -12.60 -8.79
C ALA A 80 4.53 -11.90 -8.24
N GLY A 81 4.79 -12.00 -6.93
CA GLY A 81 5.88 -11.31 -6.27
C GLY A 81 5.63 -9.83 -6.06
N ARG A 82 4.42 -9.31 -6.32
CA ARG A 82 4.11 -7.91 -6.05
C ARG A 82 4.22 -7.61 -4.56
N LYS A 83 4.80 -6.46 -4.23
CA LYS A 83 4.91 -5.93 -2.87
C LYS A 83 4.09 -4.64 -2.74
N PRO A 84 3.44 -4.36 -1.60
CA PRO A 84 2.74 -3.11 -1.40
C PRO A 84 3.66 -1.90 -1.56
N PHE A 85 3.12 -0.80 -2.07
CA PHE A 85 3.83 0.47 -2.22
C PHE A 85 5.20 0.29 -2.88
N SER A 86 5.24 -0.31 -4.07
CA SER A 86 6.48 -0.69 -4.73
C SER A 86 6.49 -0.25 -6.20
N VAL A 87 7.69 -0.11 -6.74
CA VAL A 87 7.94 0.12 -8.17
C VAL A 87 8.67 -1.10 -8.73
N MET A 88 8.35 -1.48 -9.95
CA MET A 88 9.02 -2.56 -10.66
C MET A 88 10.29 -2.03 -11.34
N LEU A 89 11.44 -2.57 -10.97
CA LEU A 89 12.73 -2.27 -11.57
C LEU A 89 13.50 -3.57 -11.73
N PHE A 90 13.96 -3.89 -12.95
CA PHE A 90 14.70 -5.12 -13.25
C PHE A 90 13.98 -6.39 -12.77
N ASP A 91 12.69 -6.52 -13.10
CA ASP A 91 11.81 -7.62 -12.67
C ASP A 91 11.69 -7.76 -11.15
N LYS A 92 11.99 -6.71 -10.40
CA LYS A 92 11.87 -6.68 -8.94
C LYS A 92 10.92 -5.59 -8.49
N TRP A 93 9.99 -5.98 -7.63
CA TRP A 93 9.12 -5.06 -6.91
C TRP A 93 9.88 -4.51 -5.70
N ILE A 94 10.38 -3.28 -5.87
CA ILE A 94 11.17 -2.57 -4.87
C ILE A 94 10.25 -1.61 -4.09
N PRO A 95 10.10 -1.79 -2.76
CA PRO A 95 9.32 -0.88 -1.92
C PRO A 95 9.81 0.57 -1.98
N LEU A 96 8.88 1.52 -2.05
CA LEU A 96 9.17 2.96 -2.09
C LEU A 96 9.96 3.45 -0.87
N TRP A 97 9.97 2.69 0.23
CA TRP A 97 10.80 3.00 1.39
C TRP A 97 12.27 3.20 1.04
N TYR A 98 12.79 2.46 0.05
CA TYR A 98 14.17 2.58 -0.41
C TYR A 98 14.46 3.93 -1.08
N LEU A 99 13.45 4.69 -1.51
CA LEU A 99 13.60 6.06 -2.02
C LEU A 99 13.79 7.10 -0.91
N GLY A 100 13.69 6.71 0.36
CA GLY A 100 13.93 7.57 1.51
C GLY A 100 13.05 8.83 1.48
N PRO A 101 13.63 10.04 1.50
CA PRO A 101 12.87 11.28 1.57
C PRO A 101 12.09 11.60 0.29
N PHE A 102 12.29 10.84 -0.80
CA PHE A 102 11.56 11.01 -2.06
C PHE A 102 10.37 10.06 -2.22
N ALA A 103 10.16 9.16 -1.26
CA ALA A 103 9.14 8.11 -1.34
C ALA A 103 7.72 8.67 -1.52
N LEU A 104 7.36 9.76 -0.82
CA LEU A 104 6.05 10.39 -0.96
C LEU A 104 5.90 11.10 -2.31
N ALA A 105 6.92 11.82 -2.78
CA ALA A 105 6.91 12.50 -4.08
C ALA A 105 6.66 11.50 -5.22
N PHE A 106 7.31 10.33 -5.17
CA PHE A 106 7.09 9.23 -6.11
C PHE A 106 5.71 8.56 -5.92
N GLY A 107 5.28 8.41 -4.67
CA GLY A 107 4.06 7.69 -4.30
C GLY A 107 2.75 8.44 -4.61
N ILE A 108 2.74 9.77 -4.66
CA ILE A 108 1.55 10.57 -4.99
C ILE A 108 0.89 10.15 -6.32
N PRO A 109 1.60 10.15 -7.47
CA PRO A 109 1.00 9.74 -8.74
C PRO A 109 0.59 8.26 -8.75
N MET A 110 1.31 7.39 -8.02
CA MET A 110 0.92 5.99 -7.84
C MET A 110 -0.42 5.86 -7.10
N ALA A 111 -0.61 6.63 -6.03
CA ALA A 111 -1.87 6.66 -5.28
C ALA A 111 -3.00 7.19 -6.17
N ILE A 112 -2.78 8.29 -6.89
CA ILE A 112 -3.76 8.85 -7.82
C ILE A 112 -4.18 7.77 -8.83
N LYS A 113 -3.22 7.14 -9.53
CA LYS A 113 -3.51 6.08 -10.50
C LYS A 113 -4.23 4.89 -9.86
N HIS A 114 -3.84 4.47 -8.66
CA HIS A 114 -4.50 3.38 -7.96
C HIS A 114 -5.99 3.65 -7.67
N TYR A 115 -6.31 4.82 -7.11
CA TYR A 115 -7.69 5.15 -6.72
C TYR A 115 -8.55 5.68 -7.87
N THR A 116 -7.95 6.16 -8.96
CA THR A 116 -8.69 6.72 -10.11
C THR A 116 -8.76 5.81 -11.32
N VAL A 117 -7.88 4.79 -11.38
CA VAL A 117 -7.81 3.82 -12.47
C VAL A 117 -7.97 2.42 -11.89
N ASP A 118 -7.00 1.90 -11.13
CA ASP A 118 -6.89 0.46 -10.89
C ASP A 118 -8.08 -0.19 -10.16
N ARG A 119 -8.64 0.49 -9.16
CA ARG A 119 -9.70 -0.07 -8.30
C ARG A 119 -11.05 -0.14 -9.01
N LYS A 120 -11.84 -1.17 -8.70
CA LYS A 120 -13.22 -1.31 -9.21
C LYS A 120 -14.11 -0.10 -8.90
N GLN A 121 -13.90 0.57 -7.77
CA GLN A 121 -14.63 1.79 -7.39
C GLN A 121 -14.35 2.98 -8.33
N ALA A 122 -13.23 2.97 -9.06
CA ALA A 122 -12.89 3.99 -10.06
C ALA A 122 -13.85 4.00 -11.27
N LEU A 123 -14.62 2.93 -11.46
CA LEU A 123 -15.63 2.84 -12.50
C LEU A 123 -16.80 3.79 -12.24
N THR A 124 -17.11 4.07 -10.96
CA THR A 124 -18.36 4.74 -10.62
C THR A 124 -18.32 5.73 -9.46
N GLY A 125 -17.23 5.82 -8.71
CA GLY A 125 -17.09 6.74 -7.56
C GLY A 125 -17.01 8.22 -7.98
N GLY A 126 -17.47 9.11 -7.09
CA GLY A 126 -17.43 10.56 -7.30
C GLY A 126 -16.03 11.16 -7.18
N ALA A 127 -15.84 12.42 -7.62
CA ALA A 127 -14.54 13.10 -7.55
C ALA A 127 -14.08 13.35 -6.10
N ILE A 128 -15.00 13.75 -5.22
CA ILE A 128 -14.71 14.02 -3.80
C ILE A 128 -14.29 12.73 -3.08
N ASP A 129 -15.01 11.62 -3.32
CA ASP A 129 -14.66 10.31 -2.74
C ASP A 129 -13.26 9.87 -3.15
N ARG A 130 -12.87 10.08 -4.41
CA ARG A 130 -11.52 9.73 -4.88
C ARG A 130 -10.44 10.55 -4.17
N ILE A 131 -10.68 11.84 -3.95
CA ILE A 131 -9.72 12.72 -3.25
C ILE A 131 -9.54 12.24 -1.80
N SER A 132 -10.63 11.92 -1.10
CA SER A 132 -10.56 11.42 0.28
C SER A 132 -9.88 10.05 0.35
N GLU A 133 -10.14 9.16 -0.60
CA GLU A 133 -9.47 7.87 -0.72
C GLU A 133 -7.97 7.99 -1.01
N ILE A 134 -7.56 8.94 -1.87
CA ILE A 134 -6.14 9.23 -2.13
C ILE A 134 -5.47 9.73 -0.85
N ALA A 135 -6.09 10.68 -0.14
CA ALA A 135 -5.56 11.20 1.11
C ALA A 135 -5.42 10.09 2.17
N ASN A 136 -6.44 9.26 2.33
CA ASN A 136 -6.42 8.09 3.22
C ASN A 136 -5.35 7.07 2.81
N GLY A 137 -5.19 6.81 1.51
CA GLY A 137 -4.19 5.91 0.98
C GLY A 137 -2.76 6.39 1.20
N LEU A 138 -2.51 7.69 1.02
CA LEU A 138 -1.22 8.31 1.34
C LEU A 138 -0.93 8.27 2.85
N SER A 139 -1.97 8.45 3.66
CA SER A 139 -1.86 8.34 5.12
C SER A 139 -1.53 6.90 5.54
N GLN A 140 -2.17 5.91 4.92
CA GLN A 140 -1.85 4.50 5.10
C GLN A 140 -0.43 4.18 4.64
N PHE A 141 0.02 4.75 3.52
CA PHE A 141 1.39 4.59 3.06
C PHE A 141 2.38 5.10 4.11
N ILE A 142 2.28 6.36 4.53
CA ILE A 142 3.15 6.94 5.58
C ILE A 142 3.08 6.11 6.87
N GLY A 143 1.90 5.60 7.20
CA GLY A 143 1.70 4.75 8.36
C GLY A 143 2.29 3.35 8.26
N SER A 144 2.29 2.74 7.07
CA SER A 144 2.93 1.44 6.83
C SER A 144 4.45 1.50 6.96
N GLN A 145 5.01 2.71 6.81
CA GLN A 145 6.43 3.00 6.85
C GLN A 145 6.94 3.41 8.24
N SER A 146 6.03 3.67 9.20
CA SER A 146 6.38 4.19 10.53
C SER A 146 5.61 3.47 11.65
N SER A 147 6.06 3.61 12.91
CA SER A 147 5.27 3.11 14.04
C SER A 147 4.01 3.95 14.20
N THR A 148 2.87 3.34 14.58
CA THR A 148 1.56 4.01 14.71
C THR A 148 1.60 5.29 15.54
N GLN A 149 2.45 5.34 16.58
CA GLN A 149 2.64 6.52 17.44
C GLN A 149 3.30 7.71 16.73
N SER A 150 4.13 7.45 15.71
CA SER A 150 4.84 8.49 14.96
C SER A 150 3.96 9.20 13.94
N ILE A 151 2.88 8.56 13.49
CA ILE A 151 1.94 9.10 12.50
C ILE A 151 1.11 10.25 13.10
N GLY A 152 0.51 10.02 14.27
CA GLY A 152 -0.27 11.05 14.97
C GLY A 152 0.58 12.28 15.27
N ALA A 153 1.81 12.05 15.74
CA ALA A 153 2.77 13.12 16.00
C ALA A 153 3.21 13.88 14.73
N LEU A 154 3.34 13.19 13.59
CA LEU A 154 3.62 13.82 12.30
C LEU A 154 2.46 14.73 11.87
N PHE A 155 1.20 14.27 11.96
CA PHE A 155 0.04 15.09 11.60
C PHE A 155 -0.12 16.30 12.51
N SER A 156 0.07 16.16 13.84
CA SER A 156 0.08 17.30 14.77
C SER A 156 1.17 18.32 14.42
N ALA A 157 2.38 17.84 14.11
CA ALA A 157 3.49 18.71 13.70
C ALA A 157 3.23 19.43 12.37
N LEU A 158 2.56 18.77 11.42
CA LEU A 158 2.18 19.38 10.13
C LEU A 158 1.05 20.40 10.28
N SER A 159 0.11 20.20 11.21
CA SER A 159 -1.03 21.10 11.47
C SER A 159 -0.69 22.31 12.35
N GLY A 160 0.56 22.46 12.79
CA GLY A 160 1.00 23.57 13.63
C GLY A 160 0.53 23.50 15.09
N ASP A 161 -0.01 22.36 15.52
CA ASP A 161 -0.45 22.13 16.90
C ASP A 161 0.72 21.57 17.72
N ILE A 162 1.51 22.46 18.31
CA ILE A 162 2.78 22.13 19.00
C ILE A 162 2.54 21.75 20.48
N ASN A 163 1.29 21.61 20.94
CA ASN A 163 0.98 21.20 22.32
C ASN A 163 0.87 19.68 22.45
N PHE A 164 1.98 18.98 22.27
CA PHE A 164 2.05 17.53 22.47
C PHE A 164 2.41 17.18 23.92
N THR A 165 1.42 16.92 24.76
CA THR A 165 1.62 16.38 26.12
C THR A 165 1.66 14.85 26.08
N PHE A 166 2.87 14.29 26.22
CA PHE A 166 3.17 12.86 26.07
C PHE A 166 2.79 12.00 27.31
N SER A 167 1.60 12.18 27.88
CA SER A 167 1.28 11.64 29.22
C SER A 167 0.27 10.49 29.30
N GLN A 168 -0.29 9.95 28.21
CA GLN A 168 -1.39 8.97 28.34
C GLN A 168 -1.20 7.60 27.67
N GLN A 169 0.03 7.20 27.32
CA GLN A 169 0.22 5.81 26.86
C GLN A 169 1.60 5.22 27.16
N THR A 170 2.09 5.39 28.39
CA THR A 170 3.14 4.52 28.94
C THR A 170 2.52 3.23 29.47
N GLY A 171 1.97 2.44 28.56
CA GLY A 171 1.46 1.09 28.81
C GLY A 171 2.24 0.05 28.01
N PHE A 172 3.56 0.18 27.93
CA PHE A 172 4.44 -0.87 27.44
C PHE A 172 5.37 -1.23 28.58
N THR A 173 5.24 -2.43 29.16
CA THR A 173 6.35 -3.35 29.54
C THR A 173 5.79 -4.51 30.39
N VAL A 174 5.36 -5.62 29.76
CA VAL A 174 5.47 -6.99 30.34
C VAL A 174 5.69 -8.05 29.24
N GLN A 175 6.33 -7.74 28.10
CA GLN A 175 6.71 -8.76 27.11
C GLN A 175 8.19 -8.75 26.73
N GLN A 176 9.05 -8.11 27.53
CA GLN A 176 10.50 -8.14 27.37
C GLN A 176 11.16 -9.36 28.02
N ILE A 177 10.55 -10.56 27.96
CA ILE A 177 11.11 -11.77 28.62
C ILE A 177 11.71 -12.76 27.61
N ILE A 178 11.85 -12.39 26.32
CA ILE A 178 12.73 -13.15 25.42
C ILE A 178 13.69 -12.18 24.71
N PRO A 179 14.86 -11.90 25.33
CA PRO A 179 15.99 -11.32 24.61
C PRO A 179 16.28 -12.18 23.36
N ALA A 180 16.65 -11.55 22.25
CA ALA A 180 16.98 -12.20 20.96
C ALA A 180 15.83 -12.75 20.08
N THR A 181 14.55 -12.45 20.33
CA THR A 181 13.43 -12.86 19.44
C THR A 181 13.61 -12.44 17.98
N SER A 182 14.10 -11.22 17.72
CA SER A 182 14.37 -10.76 16.34
C SER A 182 15.51 -11.55 15.68
N LEU A 183 16.54 -11.92 16.44
CA LEU A 183 17.66 -12.73 15.95
C LEU A 183 17.23 -14.18 15.70
N ILE A 184 16.45 -14.78 16.60
CA ILE A 184 15.89 -16.12 16.44
C ILE A 184 14.98 -16.16 15.21
N ARG A 185 14.12 -15.14 15.04
CA ARG A 185 13.27 -15.03 13.85
C ARG A 185 14.09 -14.87 12.58
N TYR A 186 15.15 -14.07 12.61
CA TYR A 186 16.07 -13.92 11.50
C TYR A 186 16.73 -15.25 11.12
N ILE A 187 17.31 -15.98 12.08
CA ILE A 187 17.87 -17.32 11.86
C ILE A 187 16.81 -18.28 11.29
N ASN A 188 15.58 -18.23 11.82
CA ASN A 188 14.48 -19.03 11.31
C ASN A 188 14.13 -18.69 9.85
N THR A 189 14.23 -17.42 9.42
CA THR A 189 14.01 -17.09 7.99
C THR A 189 15.06 -17.67 7.04
N ILE A 190 16.26 -17.95 7.54
CA ILE A 190 17.34 -18.61 6.79
C ILE A 190 17.11 -20.13 6.77
N ILE A 191 16.77 -20.73 7.92
CA ILE A 191 16.57 -22.19 8.05
C ILE A 191 15.27 -22.65 7.39
N ASP A 192 14.19 -21.88 7.52
CA ASP A 192 12.89 -22.15 6.92
C ASP A 192 12.46 -21.00 5.98
N PRO A 193 12.80 -21.09 4.69
CA PRO A 193 12.47 -20.05 3.72
C PRO A 193 10.98 -20.03 3.35
N VAL A 194 10.22 -21.08 3.69
CA VAL A 194 8.81 -21.22 3.34
C VAL A 194 7.96 -20.32 4.25
N TYR A 195 6.95 -19.67 3.68
CA TYR A 195 5.96 -18.96 4.47
C TYR A 195 4.96 -19.97 5.05
N ARG A 196 4.89 -20.07 6.38
CA ARG A 196 4.02 -21.01 7.10
C ARG A 196 2.64 -20.44 7.41
N LYS A 197 1.65 -21.32 7.58
CA LYS A 197 0.24 -20.99 7.90
C LYS A 197 -0.13 -21.48 9.31
N PRO A 198 0.22 -20.74 10.38
CA PRO A 198 -0.22 -21.10 11.73
C PRO A 198 -1.72 -20.81 11.92
N GLU A 199 -2.46 -21.77 12.43
CA GLU A 199 -3.90 -21.70 12.70
C GLU A 199 -4.19 -21.28 14.15
N GLY A 200 -3.28 -21.58 15.10
CA GLY A 200 -3.43 -21.29 16.53
C GLY A 200 -2.39 -20.33 17.12
N PHE A 201 -2.57 -19.98 18.40
CA PHE A 201 -1.59 -19.19 19.17
C PHE A 201 -0.24 -19.91 19.32
N VAL A 202 -0.28 -21.21 19.63
CA VAL A 202 0.93 -22.05 19.80
C VAL A 202 1.70 -22.13 18.48
N GLU A 203 1.02 -22.45 17.39
CA GLU A 203 1.64 -22.52 16.06
C GLU A 203 2.23 -21.18 15.60
N ARG A 204 1.67 -20.04 16.02
CA ARG A 204 2.28 -18.71 15.76
C ARG A 204 3.61 -18.55 16.47
N ILE A 205 3.77 -19.13 17.66
CA ILE A 205 5.05 -19.14 18.35
C ILE A 205 6.01 -20.09 17.62
N GLU A 206 5.56 -21.31 17.30
CA GLU A 206 6.35 -22.30 16.56
C GLU A 206 6.82 -21.80 15.19
N ALA A 207 5.99 -21.04 14.47
CA ALA A 207 6.31 -20.44 13.18
C ALA A 207 7.53 -19.48 13.24
N ASN A 208 7.86 -18.97 14.42
CA ASN A 208 8.99 -18.07 14.64
C ASN A 208 10.24 -18.77 15.19
N LEU A 209 10.15 -20.06 15.51
CA LEU A 209 11.24 -20.84 16.09
C LEU A 209 11.88 -21.74 15.02
N PRO A 210 13.23 -21.76 14.92
CA PRO A 210 13.95 -22.71 14.08
C PRO A 210 13.48 -24.15 14.30
N PHE A 211 13.43 -24.93 13.23
CA PHE A 211 13.04 -26.36 13.19
C PHE A 211 11.58 -26.66 13.55
N LEU A 212 10.96 -25.92 14.47
CA LEU A 212 9.54 -26.07 14.81
C LEU A 212 8.63 -25.51 13.71
N SER A 213 9.05 -24.43 13.06
CA SER A 213 8.37 -23.83 11.90
C SER A 213 8.12 -24.82 10.76
N GLN A 214 9.01 -25.78 10.55
CA GLN A 214 8.92 -26.79 9.50
C GLN A 214 7.77 -27.79 9.69
N LYS A 215 7.25 -27.92 10.91
CA LYS A 215 6.11 -28.79 11.22
C LYS A 215 4.76 -28.19 10.79
N LEU A 216 4.75 -26.90 10.46
CA LEU A 216 3.55 -26.18 10.07
C LEU A 216 3.31 -26.28 8.57
N ASP A 217 2.03 -26.24 8.21
CA ASP A 217 1.61 -26.25 6.82
C ASP A 217 2.18 -25.06 6.05
N ALA A 218 2.64 -25.34 4.83
CA ALA A 218 3.12 -24.33 3.91
C ALA A 218 1.95 -23.49 3.38
N ARG A 219 2.15 -22.18 3.22
CA ARG A 219 1.24 -21.35 2.43
C ARG A 219 1.44 -21.69 0.96
N MET A 220 0.35 -22.04 0.30
CA MET A 220 0.35 -22.36 -1.11
C MET A 220 0.04 -21.14 -1.97
N THR A 221 0.66 -21.08 -3.14
CA THR A 221 0.28 -20.17 -4.22
C THR A 221 -1.05 -20.60 -4.85
N PRO A 222 -1.67 -19.77 -5.71
CA PRO A 222 -2.87 -20.17 -6.47
C PRO A 222 -2.68 -21.40 -7.37
N LEU A 223 -1.44 -21.83 -7.63
CA LEU A 223 -1.11 -23.03 -8.41
C LEU A 223 -0.64 -24.19 -7.53
N PHE A 224 -0.90 -24.13 -6.22
CA PHE A 224 -0.55 -25.17 -5.25
C PHE A 224 0.96 -25.39 -5.06
N GLU A 225 1.78 -24.38 -5.36
CA GLU A 225 3.21 -24.40 -5.06
C GLU A 225 3.48 -23.78 -3.69
N GLU A 226 4.53 -24.23 -3.00
CA GLU A 226 4.93 -23.60 -1.73
C GLU A 226 5.43 -22.16 -1.93
N SER A 227 4.87 -21.23 -1.15
CA SER A 227 5.33 -19.85 -1.12
C SER A 227 6.65 -19.73 -0.36
N ARG A 228 7.70 -19.24 -1.03
CA ARG A 228 9.06 -19.14 -0.49
C ARG A 228 9.56 -17.69 -0.50
N ARG A 229 10.42 -17.36 0.46
CA ARG A 229 11.16 -16.10 0.50
C ARG A 229 12.24 -16.07 -0.57
N GLU A 230 12.43 -14.90 -1.16
CA GLU A 230 13.57 -14.64 -2.05
C GLU A 230 14.87 -14.60 -1.24
N THR A 231 15.95 -15.16 -1.79
CA THR A 231 17.25 -15.24 -1.10
C THR A 231 17.85 -13.88 -0.78
N ILE A 232 17.64 -12.90 -1.65
CA ILE A 232 18.10 -11.52 -1.45
C ILE A 232 17.46 -10.86 -0.22
N ASN A 233 16.26 -11.31 0.19
CA ASN A 233 15.56 -10.75 1.35
C ASN A 233 16.20 -11.14 2.69
N TYR A 234 17.17 -12.06 2.72
CA TYR A 234 17.92 -12.36 3.95
C TYR A 234 18.87 -11.25 4.39
N PHE A 235 19.18 -10.31 3.51
CA PHE A 235 20.13 -9.22 3.79
C PHE A 235 19.47 -7.84 3.73
N LEU A 236 18.20 -7.79 3.33
CA LEU A 236 17.48 -6.55 3.13
C LEU A 236 16.59 -6.24 4.36
N PRO A 237 16.52 -4.97 4.78
CA PRO A 237 15.64 -4.56 5.87
C PRO A 237 14.15 -4.68 5.51
N TYR A 238 13.83 -4.65 4.20
CA TYR A 238 12.47 -4.82 3.67
C TYR A 238 12.50 -5.75 2.47
N ASP A 239 11.59 -6.72 2.45
CA ASP A 239 11.45 -7.68 1.36
C ASP A 239 11.24 -6.97 0.01
N ILE A 240 12.06 -7.30 -0.97
CA ILE A 240 11.76 -7.09 -2.39
C ILE A 240 11.09 -8.34 -2.94
N GLY A 241 10.26 -8.18 -3.98
CA GLY A 241 9.64 -9.31 -4.65
C GLY A 241 10.21 -9.51 -6.04
N THR A 242 10.31 -10.75 -6.51
CA THR A 242 10.70 -11.06 -7.90
C THR A 242 9.43 -11.28 -8.71
N SER A 243 9.29 -10.58 -9.83
CA SER A 243 8.16 -10.70 -10.75
C SER A 243 8.09 -12.12 -11.29
N LYS A 244 6.90 -12.72 -11.25
CA LYS A 244 6.63 -14.03 -11.84
C LYS A 244 5.63 -13.89 -12.96
N GLU A 245 6.12 -13.98 -14.20
CA GLU A 245 5.38 -13.70 -15.44
C GLU A 245 4.04 -14.44 -15.52
N LEU A 246 4.02 -15.72 -15.10
CA LEU A 246 2.81 -16.55 -15.07
C LEU A 246 1.66 -15.90 -14.28
N TYR A 247 1.93 -15.47 -13.04
CA TYR A 247 0.92 -14.86 -12.19
C TYR A 247 0.64 -13.41 -12.59
N GLU A 248 1.66 -12.72 -13.09
CA GLU A 248 1.47 -11.41 -13.72
C GLU A 248 0.43 -11.51 -14.84
N GLY A 249 0.54 -12.45 -15.78
CA GLY A 249 -0.43 -12.62 -16.86
C GLY A 249 -1.88 -12.87 -16.40
N LEU A 250 -2.07 -13.51 -15.24
CA LEU A 250 -3.40 -13.83 -14.69
C LEU A 250 -4.08 -12.66 -13.97
N LEU A 251 -3.30 -11.70 -13.45
CA LEU A 251 -3.82 -10.58 -12.66
C LEU A 251 -4.83 -9.68 -13.41
N PRO A 252 -4.56 -9.22 -14.66
CA PRO A 252 -5.49 -8.40 -15.42
C PRO A 252 -6.85 -9.07 -15.64
N LEU A 253 -6.84 -10.38 -15.91
CA LEU A 253 -8.06 -11.17 -16.11
C LEU A 253 -8.88 -11.26 -14.82
N GLU A 254 -8.23 -11.53 -13.68
CA GLU A 254 -8.95 -11.57 -12.40
C GLU A 254 -9.52 -10.19 -12.03
N ARG A 255 -8.78 -9.11 -12.26
CA ARG A 255 -9.27 -7.73 -12.07
C ARG A 255 -10.46 -7.40 -12.95
N TYR A 256 -10.42 -7.81 -14.21
CA TYR A 256 -11.55 -7.67 -15.11
C TYR A 256 -12.79 -8.39 -14.56
N ASN A 257 -12.65 -9.65 -14.14
CA ASN A 257 -13.75 -10.42 -13.54
C ASN A 257 -14.30 -9.76 -12.26
N ILE A 258 -13.42 -9.20 -11.42
CA ILE A 258 -13.82 -8.44 -10.22
C ILE A 258 -14.60 -7.17 -10.59
N ARG A 259 -14.19 -6.47 -11.66
CA ARG A 259 -14.91 -5.29 -12.18
C ARG A 259 -16.28 -5.67 -12.70
N GLN A 260 -16.41 -6.76 -13.48
CA GLN A 260 -17.71 -7.24 -13.96
C GLN A 260 -18.65 -7.61 -12.81
N ARG A 261 -18.19 -8.44 -11.86
CA ARG A 261 -18.96 -8.79 -10.65
C ARG A 261 -19.39 -7.57 -9.85
N TYR A 262 -18.55 -6.52 -9.80
CA TYR A 262 -18.91 -5.26 -9.15
C TYR A 262 -20.02 -4.52 -9.88
N LEU A 263 -19.94 -4.40 -11.21
CA LEU A 263 -20.97 -3.73 -12.02
C LEU A 263 -22.31 -4.49 -11.95
N GLU A 264 -22.29 -5.81 -12.06
CA GLU A 264 -23.47 -6.68 -11.89
C GLU A 264 -24.09 -6.51 -10.51
N GLY A 265 -23.27 -6.53 -9.45
CA GLY A 265 -23.72 -6.31 -8.08
C GLY A 265 -24.39 -4.94 -7.89
N ARG A 266 -23.90 -3.90 -8.57
CA ARG A 266 -24.52 -2.57 -8.55
C ARG A 266 -25.85 -2.52 -9.27
N VAL A 267 -25.99 -3.20 -10.42
CA VAL A 267 -27.29 -3.30 -11.10
C VAL A 267 -28.31 -3.98 -10.19
N ASN A 268 -27.93 -5.10 -9.57
CA ASN A 268 -28.79 -5.83 -8.63
C ASN A 268 -29.21 -4.98 -7.42
N ASP A 269 -28.30 -4.17 -6.87
CA ASP A 269 -28.60 -3.22 -5.79
C ASP A 269 -29.63 -2.18 -6.21
N ILE A 270 -29.47 -1.57 -7.40
CA ILE A 270 -30.42 -0.61 -7.95
C ILE A 270 -31.79 -1.26 -8.14
N THR A 271 -31.85 -2.46 -8.73
CA THR A 271 -33.12 -3.17 -8.92
C THR A 271 -33.80 -3.48 -7.59
N LYS A 272 -33.04 -3.83 -6.56
CA LYS A 272 -33.57 -4.08 -5.20
C LYS A 272 -34.13 -2.80 -4.58
N ARG A 273 -33.41 -1.69 -4.69
CA ARG A 273 -33.84 -0.37 -4.18
C ARG A 273 -35.06 0.16 -4.92
N LEU A 274 -35.13 0.00 -6.24
CA LEU A 274 -36.33 0.33 -7.04
C LEU A 274 -37.54 -0.49 -6.58
N ARG A 275 -37.37 -1.80 -6.37
CA ARG A 275 -38.44 -2.68 -5.86
C ARG A 275 -38.93 -2.27 -4.47
N ASN A 276 -38.02 -1.77 -3.63
CA ASN A 276 -38.33 -1.31 -2.28
C ASN A 276 -38.89 0.13 -2.24
N ASN A 277 -39.05 0.81 -3.38
CA ASN A 277 -39.38 2.23 -3.49
C ASN A 277 -38.35 3.19 -2.84
N ASP A 278 -37.10 2.73 -2.64
CA ASP A 278 -35.98 3.56 -2.14
C ASP A 278 -35.37 4.44 -3.25
N LEU A 279 -35.77 4.21 -4.50
CA LEU A 279 -35.32 4.94 -5.70
C LEU A 279 -36.49 5.09 -6.66
N THR A 280 -36.58 6.24 -7.31
CA THR A 280 -37.52 6.44 -8.42
C THR A 280 -37.05 5.70 -9.69
N PRO A 281 -37.96 5.40 -10.63
CA PRO A 281 -37.59 4.83 -11.93
C PRO A 281 -36.58 5.68 -12.71
N GLU A 282 -36.72 7.01 -12.65
CA GLU A 282 -35.81 7.95 -13.33
C GLU A 282 -34.40 7.94 -12.73
N GLU A 283 -34.29 7.98 -11.40
CA GLU A 283 -32.99 7.89 -10.70
C GLU A 283 -32.32 6.54 -10.94
N SER A 284 -33.09 5.46 -10.92
CA SER A 284 -32.62 4.11 -11.22
C SER A 284 -32.06 4.02 -12.63
N MET A 285 -32.77 4.58 -13.62
CA MET A 285 -32.32 4.62 -15.01
C MET A 285 -31.02 5.42 -15.16
N LYS A 286 -30.91 6.58 -14.48
CA LYS A 286 -29.68 7.39 -14.49
C LYS A 286 -28.49 6.66 -13.91
N GLU A 287 -28.68 5.91 -12.82
CA GLU A 287 -27.61 5.08 -12.24
C GLU A 287 -27.22 3.91 -13.17
N ILE A 288 -28.19 3.24 -13.78
CA ILE A 288 -27.94 2.17 -14.76
C ILE A 288 -27.16 2.70 -15.96
N MET A 289 -27.52 3.86 -16.51
CA MET A 289 -26.77 4.49 -17.61
C MET A 289 -25.31 4.76 -17.23
N LYS A 290 -25.03 5.23 -16.01
CA LYS A 290 -23.65 5.41 -15.52
C LYS A 290 -22.88 4.08 -15.49
N ILE A 291 -23.53 2.99 -15.11
CA ILE A 291 -22.93 1.64 -15.10
C ILE A 291 -22.66 1.16 -16.54
N MET A 292 -23.62 1.36 -17.46
CA MET A 292 -23.45 1.00 -18.87
C MET A 292 -22.29 1.74 -19.53
N GLN A 293 -22.07 3.02 -19.17
CA GLN A 293 -20.90 3.77 -19.61
C GLN A 293 -19.58 3.28 -19.00
N ALA A 294 -19.63 2.66 -17.82
CA ALA A 294 -18.45 2.13 -17.14
C ALA A 294 -18.00 0.76 -17.66
N ALA A 295 -18.90 -0.03 -18.28
CA ALA A 295 -18.56 -1.35 -18.82
C ALA A 295 -17.49 -1.29 -19.93
N PRO A 296 -17.58 -0.43 -20.97
CA PRO A 296 -16.52 -0.27 -21.97
C PRO A 296 -15.19 0.15 -21.34
N LYS A 297 -15.22 1.03 -20.32
CA LYS A 297 -14.02 1.46 -19.59
C LYS A 297 -13.30 0.28 -18.94
N SER A 298 -14.04 -0.65 -18.35
CA SER A 298 -13.45 -1.85 -17.72
C SER A 298 -12.71 -2.75 -18.73
N LEU A 299 -13.21 -2.83 -19.97
CA LEU A 299 -12.59 -3.58 -21.06
C LEU A 299 -11.35 -2.85 -21.61
N GLY A 300 -11.42 -1.53 -21.78
CA GLY A 300 -10.27 -0.72 -22.17
C GLY A 300 -9.10 -0.85 -21.19
N MET A 301 -9.41 -0.83 -19.89
CA MET A 301 -8.40 -1.06 -18.84
C MET A 301 -7.77 -2.46 -18.90
N LEU A 302 -8.53 -3.50 -19.27
CA LEU A 302 -7.96 -4.83 -19.49
C LEU A 302 -6.96 -4.80 -20.65
N GLY A 303 -7.32 -4.14 -21.77
CA GLY A 303 -6.41 -3.97 -22.92
C GLY A 303 -5.12 -3.25 -22.55
N GLU A 304 -5.21 -2.16 -21.78
CA GLU A 304 -4.03 -1.45 -21.27
C GLU A 304 -3.17 -2.31 -20.33
N GLU A 305 -3.80 -3.05 -19.41
CA GLU A 305 -3.09 -3.92 -18.46
C GLU A 305 -2.41 -5.11 -19.15
N LEU A 306 -2.93 -5.56 -20.30
CA LEU A 306 -2.32 -6.61 -21.12
C LEU A 306 -1.20 -6.08 -22.03
N ASN A 307 -1.33 -4.88 -22.58
CA ASN A 307 -0.32 -4.27 -23.46
C ASN A 307 0.91 -3.75 -22.70
N ASN A 308 0.79 -3.47 -21.41
CA ASN A 308 1.89 -2.97 -20.57
C ASN A 308 2.78 -4.11 -20.01
N LYS A 309 2.70 -5.33 -20.55
CA LYS A 309 3.51 -6.49 -20.18
C LYS A 309 4.30 -6.98 -21.38
#